data_AF-A0A8B7P521-F1
#
_entry.id   AF-A0A8B7P521-F1
#
_cell.length_a   1.000
_cell.length_b   1.000
_cell.length_c   1.000
_cell.angle_alpha   90.00
_cell.angle_beta   90.00
_cell.angle_gamma   90.00
#
_symmetry.space_group_name_H-M   'P 1'
#
loop_
_entity.id
_entity.type
_entity.pdbx_description
1 polymer ?
#
loop_
_entity_poly.entity_id
_entity_poly.type
_entity_poly.pdbx_seq_one_letter_code
_entity_poly.pdbx_strand_id
1 'polypeptide(L)'
;MATGWRGGLSADDWNITTGWSGWLSADDWIMATGWSGWLSADDLIMATGWSGWLSADDWIMATGWSGGLSADDLMMATGWSGGLSADVWIMTTGWSGGLSADDLMMATGWSCGLSAYWFMATGWSGGLSADDWIMATGWSGGLSADDWIMATGWSGGLSADESRSCDQQRQGEDGSDCAAHLG
;
A
#
# COMPACT_ATOMS: atom_id res chain seq x y z
N MET A 1 14.01 24.89 11.89
CA MET A 1 14.44 24.26 10.62
C MET A 1 15.90 23.88 10.75
N ALA A 2 16.18 22.58 10.77
CA ALA A 2 17.55 22.06 10.77
C ALA A 2 17.90 21.51 9.39
N THR A 3 19.11 21.81 8.89
CA THR A 3 19.59 21.37 7.58
C THR A 3 20.96 20.68 7.70
N GLY A 4 21.16 19.55 7.02
CA GLY A 4 22.48 18.92 6.87
C GLY A 4 23.08 18.26 8.12
N TRP A 5 22.26 17.90 9.11
CA TRP A 5 22.74 17.40 10.41
C TRP A 5 22.74 15.86 10.51
N ARG A 6 23.56 15.33 11.43
CA ARG A 6 23.67 13.91 11.78
C ARG A 6 23.45 13.74 13.28
N GLY A 7 22.35 13.08 13.67
CA GLY A 7 22.06 12.78 15.08
C GLY A 7 20.57 12.54 15.35
N GLY A 8 20.21 12.41 16.63
CA GLY A 8 18.83 12.28 17.09
C GLY A 8 18.25 13.64 17.46
N LEU A 9 16.98 13.87 17.16
CA LEU A 9 16.22 15.00 17.70
C LEU A 9 14.79 14.56 17.98
N SER A 10 14.26 15.05 19.09
CA SER A 10 12.89 14.84 19.55
C SER A 10 12.27 16.21 19.82
N ALA A 11 10.99 16.34 19.53
CA ALA A 11 10.17 17.49 19.85
C ALA A 11 8.86 16.98 20.48
N ASP A 12 8.23 17.79 21.33
CA ASP A 12 6.92 17.42 21.88
C ASP A 12 5.87 17.62 20.78
N ASP A 13 5.62 18.83 20.30
CA ASP A 13 4.52 19.04 19.33
C ASP A 13 4.92 18.84 17.85
N TRP A 14 5.83 19.65 17.29
CA TRP A 14 6.08 19.71 15.83
C TRP A 14 7.54 19.70 15.43
N ASN A 15 7.84 18.98 14.34
CA ASN A 15 9.19 18.82 13.82
C ASN A 15 9.27 19.04 12.30
N ILE A 16 10.02 20.06 11.85
CA ILE A 16 10.22 20.36 10.41
C ILE A 16 11.70 20.29 10.06
N THR A 17 12.06 19.34 9.20
CA THR A 17 13.46 19.06 8.84
C THR A 17 13.65 18.87 7.33
N THR A 18 14.82 19.27 6.83
CA THR A 18 15.19 19.03 5.43
C THR A 18 16.65 18.56 5.34
N GLY A 19 16.92 17.48 4.59
CA GLY A 19 18.28 17.00 4.34
C GLY A 19 19.05 16.57 5.60
N TRP A 20 18.39 15.95 6.57
CA TRP A 20 19.00 15.40 7.79
C TRP A 20 19.14 13.88 7.67
N SER A 21 20.08 13.29 8.42
CA SER A 21 20.21 11.84 8.54
C SER A 21 20.33 11.40 10.00
N GLY A 22 19.50 10.44 10.43
CA GLY A 22 19.44 10.02 11.84
C GLY A 22 18.05 9.55 12.28
N TRP A 23 17.75 9.73 13.56
CA TRP A 23 16.43 9.47 14.13
C TRP A 23 15.73 10.80 14.44
N LEU A 24 14.45 10.88 14.13
CA LEU A 24 13.58 12.00 14.50
C LEU A 24 12.34 11.44 15.20
N SER A 25 11.91 12.11 16.26
CA SER A 25 10.56 11.95 16.77
C SER A 25 9.83 13.25 17.02
N ALA A 26 8.51 13.18 16.98
CA ALA A 26 7.58 14.15 17.54
C ALA A 26 6.48 13.37 18.27
N ASP A 27 5.79 13.97 19.25
CA ASP A 27 4.55 13.36 19.75
C ASP A 27 3.46 13.64 18.69
N ASP A 28 3.27 14.88 18.26
CA ASP A 28 2.20 15.17 17.30
C ASP A 28 2.67 15.03 15.82
N TRP A 29 3.44 15.99 15.27
CA TRP A 29 3.61 16.12 13.80
C TRP A 29 5.06 16.20 13.32
N ILE A 30 5.34 15.48 12.23
CA ILE A 30 6.60 15.55 11.47
C ILE A 30 6.35 15.97 10.02
N MET A 31 7.11 16.96 9.55
CA MET A 31 7.29 17.23 8.12
C MET A 31 8.78 17.11 7.75
N ALA A 32 9.12 16.11 6.94
CA ALA A 32 10.49 15.81 6.56
C ALA A 32 10.68 15.72 5.04
N THR A 33 11.74 16.33 4.52
CA THR A 33 12.10 16.22 3.09
C THR A 33 13.57 15.84 2.93
N GLY A 34 13.89 14.92 2.01
CA GLY A 34 15.28 14.50 1.80
C GLY A 34 15.90 13.77 3.00
N TRP A 35 15.12 12.96 3.72
CA TRP A 35 15.56 12.25 4.93
C TRP A 35 16.30 10.94 4.63
N SER A 36 17.22 10.54 5.52
CA SER A 36 17.64 9.14 5.60
C SER A 36 17.75 8.67 7.05
N GLY A 37 17.07 7.56 7.38
CA GLY A 37 17.04 7.02 8.75
C GLY A 37 15.62 6.75 9.25
N TRP A 38 15.40 6.95 10.55
CA TRP A 38 14.15 6.59 11.25
C TRP A 38 13.36 7.85 11.60
N LEU A 39 12.04 7.82 11.38
CA LEU A 39 11.10 8.88 11.77
C LEU A 39 9.93 8.22 12.53
N SER A 40 9.51 8.81 13.64
CA SER A 40 8.37 8.34 14.44
C SER A 40 7.53 9.52 14.89
N ALA A 41 6.21 9.47 14.72
CA ALA A 41 5.28 10.43 15.32
C ALA A 41 4.11 9.65 15.93
N ASP A 42 3.44 10.17 16.95
CA ASP A 42 2.21 9.52 17.42
C ASP A 42 1.07 9.87 16.43
N ASP A 43 0.89 11.15 16.07
CA ASP A 43 -0.18 11.53 15.14
C ASP A 43 0.23 11.42 13.65
N LEU A 44 1.08 12.33 13.15
CA LEU A 44 1.19 12.52 11.70
C LEU A 44 2.60 12.67 11.16
N ILE A 45 2.89 11.94 10.07
CA ILE A 45 4.10 12.11 9.27
C ILE A 45 3.78 12.50 7.83
N MET A 46 4.34 13.63 7.39
CA MET A 46 4.49 14.00 5.97
C MET A 46 5.95 13.89 5.53
N ALA A 47 6.24 12.95 4.64
CA ALA A 47 7.61 12.69 4.17
C ALA A 47 7.74 12.69 2.64
N THR A 48 8.80 13.34 2.13
CA THR A 48 9.13 13.34 0.69
C THR A 48 10.60 13.02 0.43
N GLY A 49 10.88 12.14 -0.52
CA GLY A 49 12.22 11.85 -1.02
C GLY A 49 13.14 11.25 0.05
N TRP A 50 12.79 10.06 0.54
CA TRP A 50 13.41 9.52 1.76
C TRP A 50 13.80 8.04 1.63
N SER A 51 14.75 7.61 2.49
CA SER A 51 15.15 6.21 2.64
C SER A 51 15.28 5.79 4.12
N GLY A 52 14.71 4.63 4.50
CA GLY A 52 14.78 4.12 5.90
C GLY A 52 13.47 3.54 6.43
N TRP A 53 13.04 3.95 7.64
CA TRP A 53 11.79 3.52 8.29
C TRP A 53 10.96 4.72 8.78
N LEU A 54 9.63 4.72 8.54
CA LEU A 54 8.68 5.60 9.27
C LEU A 54 7.67 4.73 10.03
N SER A 55 7.29 5.24 11.20
CA SER A 55 6.17 4.74 12.00
C SER A 55 5.31 5.91 12.43
N ALA A 56 3.99 5.78 12.33
CA ALA A 56 3.06 6.68 13.01
C ALA A 56 1.93 5.86 13.62
N ASP A 57 1.28 6.32 14.69
CA ASP A 57 0.10 5.60 15.19
C ASP A 57 -1.08 5.95 14.28
N ASP A 58 -1.31 7.23 14.02
CA ASP A 58 -2.44 7.63 13.17
C ASP A 58 -2.09 7.60 11.68
N TRP A 59 -1.39 8.62 11.16
CA TRP A 59 -1.44 8.95 9.72
C TRP A 59 -0.05 9.14 9.09
N ILE A 60 0.16 8.48 7.94
CA ILE A 60 1.36 8.66 7.11
C ILE A 60 0.99 9.10 5.68
N MET A 61 1.60 10.20 5.23
CA MET A 61 1.65 10.60 3.82
C MET A 61 3.09 10.63 3.31
N ALA A 62 3.40 9.76 2.36
CA ALA A 62 4.79 9.54 1.94
C ALA A 62 4.98 9.50 0.41
N THR A 63 6.04 10.14 -0.10
CA THR A 63 6.21 10.46 -1.54
C THR A 63 7.65 10.29 -2.06
N GLY A 64 7.89 9.31 -2.94
CA GLY A 64 9.22 8.94 -3.50
C GLY A 64 10.20 8.31 -2.50
N TRP A 65 10.42 6.98 -2.57
CA TRP A 65 11.03 6.24 -1.45
C TRP A 65 11.72 4.91 -1.74
N SER A 66 12.50 4.49 -0.73
CA SER A 66 12.93 3.10 -0.49
C SER A 66 13.02 2.74 1.00
N GLY A 67 12.47 1.61 1.47
CA GLY A 67 12.57 1.23 2.90
C GLY A 67 11.45 0.34 3.49
N GLY A 68 10.96 0.70 4.70
CA GLY A 68 9.77 0.13 5.35
C GLY A 68 8.88 1.20 6.02
N LEU A 69 7.59 0.90 6.19
CA LEU A 69 6.57 1.85 6.62
C LEU A 69 5.48 1.14 7.43
N SER A 70 5.08 1.71 8.57
CA SER A 70 4.00 1.22 9.42
C SER A 70 3.12 2.37 9.90
N ALA A 71 1.80 2.21 9.81
CA ALA A 71 0.82 3.10 10.44
C ALA A 71 -0.31 2.28 11.06
N ASP A 72 -0.88 2.63 12.21
CA ASP A 72 -2.00 1.84 12.73
C ASP A 72 -3.28 2.19 11.93
N ASP A 73 -3.56 3.47 11.71
CA ASP A 73 -4.79 3.87 11.01
C ASP A 73 -4.64 4.02 9.49
N LEU A 74 -3.96 5.05 8.99
CA LEU A 74 -4.07 5.45 7.59
C LEU A 74 -2.74 5.74 6.91
N MET A 75 -2.56 5.15 5.74
CA MET A 75 -1.37 5.33 4.92
C MET A 75 -1.69 5.73 3.49
N MET A 76 -1.10 6.84 3.03
CA MET A 76 -1.06 7.24 1.63
C MET A 76 0.39 7.26 1.12
N ALA A 77 0.69 6.43 0.13
CA ALA A 77 2.04 6.26 -0.38
C ALA A 77 2.12 6.30 -1.93
N THR A 78 3.11 6.99 -2.49
CA THR A 78 3.26 7.14 -3.95
C THR A 78 4.72 7.05 -4.41
N GLY A 79 5.01 6.19 -5.39
CA GLY A 79 6.31 6.08 -6.06
C GLY A 79 7.36 5.35 -5.22
N TRP A 80 7.24 4.03 -5.15
CA TRP A 80 7.39 3.37 -3.86
C TRP A 80 8.15 2.02 -3.97
N SER A 81 9.15 1.76 -3.11
CA SER A 81 9.88 0.48 -3.08
C SER A 81 10.17 -0.03 -1.65
N GLY A 82 9.53 -1.13 -1.22
CA GLY A 82 9.64 -1.63 0.16
C GLY A 82 8.35 -2.22 0.74
N GLY A 83 8.40 -2.60 2.01
CA GLY A 83 7.25 -3.17 2.74
C GLY A 83 6.34 -2.08 3.33
N LEU A 84 5.02 -2.27 3.22
CA LEU A 84 4.02 -1.46 3.93
C LEU A 84 3.12 -2.34 4.79
N SER A 85 2.87 -1.91 6.02
CA SER A 85 1.79 -2.44 6.87
C SER A 85 0.93 -1.30 7.41
N ALA A 86 -0.38 -1.50 7.44
CA ALA A 86 -1.29 -0.71 8.25
C ALA A 86 -2.48 -1.53 8.71
N ASP A 87 -3.08 -1.19 9.85
CA ASP A 87 -4.20 -1.99 10.35
C ASP A 87 -5.47 -1.61 9.58
N VAL A 88 -5.74 -0.32 9.35
CA VAL A 88 -7.03 0.10 8.80
C VAL A 88 -7.02 0.40 7.29
N TRP A 89 -6.29 1.42 6.84
CA TRP A 89 -6.40 1.94 5.45
C TRP A 89 -5.05 2.10 4.74
N ILE A 90 -4.91 1.48 3.56
CA ILE A 90 -3.77 1.75 2.66
C ILE A 90 -4.24 2.24 1.30
N MET A 91 -3.72 3.39 0.85
CA MET A 91 -3.83 3.87 -0.52
C MET A 91 -2.44 4.00 -1.15
N THR A 92 -2.19 3.26 -2.23
CA THR A 92 -0.88 3.22 -2.90
C THR A 92 -0.94 3.41 -4.41
N THR A 93 0.06 4.11 -4.95
CA THR A 93 0.26 4.26 -6.40
C THR A 93 1.72 4.03 -6.81
N GLY A 94 1.95 3.21 -7.84
CA GLY A 94 3.27 3.00 -8.46
C GLY A 94 4.32 2.40 -7.53
N TRP A 95 4.20 1.11 -7.22
CA TRP A 95 4.92 0.49 -6.10
C TRP A 95 5.54 -0.90 -6.40
N SER A 96 6.55 -1.29 -5.63
CA SER A 96 7.26 -2.58 -5.69
C SER A 96 7.77 -3.07 -4.30
N GLY A 97 7.32 -4.23 -3.77
CA GLY A 97 7.68 -4.76 -2.44
C GLY A 97 6.81 -5.94 -1.95
N GLY A 98 6.27 -5.87 -0.71
CA GLY A 98 5.00 -6.51 -0.28
C GLY A 98 4.10 -5.52 0.51
N LEU A 99 2.76 -5.63 0.43
CA LEU A 99 1.82 -4.82 1.24
C LEU A 99 0.89 -5.74 2.04
N SER A 100 0.58 -5.34 3.26
CA SER A 100 -0.42 -5.96 4.12
C SER A 100 -1.29 -4.87 4.72
N ALA A 101 -2.61 -5.01 4.63
CA ALA A 101 -3.55 -4.23 5.43
C ALA A 101 -4.52 -5.19 6.12
N ASP A 102 -4.99 -4.88 7.33
CA ASP A 102 -5.99 -5.76 7.97
C ASP A 102 -7.39 -5.50 7.38
N ASP A 103 -7.79 -4.26 7.12
CA ASP A 103 -9.14 -3.91 6.63
C ASP A 103 -9.22 -3.58 5.13
N LEU A 104 -8.91 -2.34 4.71
CA LEU A 104 -9.27 -1.82 3.37
C LEU A 104 -8.07 -1.28 2.59
N MET A 105 -7.86 -1.84 1.39
CA MET A 105 -6.72 -1.53 0.55
C MET A 105 -7.10 -1.03 -0.85
N MET A 106 -6.58 0.15 -1.23
CA MET A 106 -6.62 0.67 -2.60
C MET A 106 -5.22 0.71 -3.21
N ALA A 107 -5.00 -0.06 -4.27
CA ALA A 107 -3.70 -0.15 -4.94
C ALA A 107 -3.80 0.11 -6.44
N THR A 108 -2.82 0.84 -6.98
CA THR A 108 -2.68 1.05 -8.43
C THR A 108 -1.23 0.89 -8.88
N GLY A 109 -0.97 0.16 -9.98
CA GLY A 109 0.38 0.10 -10.56
C GLY A 109 1.42 -0.64 -9.73
N TRP A 110 1.27 -1.95 -9.48
CA TRP A 110 2.24 -2.74 -8.69
C TRP A 110 2.69 -4.06 -9.34
N SER A 111 3.70 -4.70 -8.75
CA SER A 111 4.37 -5.89 -9.32
C SER A 111 4.57 -7.08 -8.34
N CYS A 112 3.77 -7.18 -7.27
CA CYS A 112 4.03 -8.07 -6.13
C CYS A 112 2.75 -8.49 -5.36
N GLY A 113 2.92 -9.35 -4.35
CA GLY A 113 1.85 -9.94 -3.55
C GLY A 113 1.18 -8.96 -2.57
N LEU A 114 -0.16 -8.97 -2.50
CA LEU A 114 -0.96 -8.19 -1.55
C LEU A 114 -1.90 -9.10 -0.73
N SER A 115 -2.20 -8.71 0.52
CA SER A 115 -3.19 -9.33 1.40
C SER A 115 -3.98 -8.27 2.18
N ALA A 116 -5.32 -8.37 2.18
CA ALA A 116 -6.25 -7.54 2.97
C ALA A 116 -7.67 -8.14 2.99
N TYR A 117 -8.54 -7.70 3.90
CA TYR A 117 -9.96 -8.11 3.90
C TYR A 117 -10.70 -7.62 2.65
N TRP A 118 -10.58 -6.33 2.33
CA TRP A 118 -11.26 -5.68 1.18
C TRP A 118 -10.29 -4.97 0.25
N PHE A 119 -10.47 -5.14 -1.07
CA PHE A 119 -9.62 -4.56 -2.12
C PHE A 119 -10.34 -3.71 -3.16
N MET A 120 -9.65 -2.64 -3.58
CA MET A 120 -9.79 -2.04 -4.90
C MET A 120 -8.43 -1.93 -5.59
N ALA A 121 -8.29 -2.60 -6.72
CA ALA A 121 -7.00 -2.93 -7.33
C ALA A 121 -7.03 -2.63 -8.85
N THR A 122 -6.09 -1.84 -9.36
CA THR A 122 -6.00 -1.54 -10.80
C THR A 122 -4.57 -1.59 -11.36
N GLY A 123 -4.36 -2.23 -12.51
CA GLY A 123 -3.09 -2.14 -13.24
C GLY A 123 -1.90 -2.82 -12.56
N TRP A 124 -1.82 -4.15 -12.47
CA TRP A 124 -0.70 -4.82 -11.78
C TRP A 124 -0.19 -6.12 -12.39
N SER A 125 0.98 -6.57 -11.91
CA SER A 125 1.57 -7.87 -12.23
C SER A 125 1.96 -8.64 -10.96
N GLY A 126 1.19 -9.63 -10.51
CA GLY A 126 1.46 -10.35 -9.26
C GLY A 126 0.29 -11.16 -8.74
N GLY A 127 0.52 -11.85 -7.61
CA GLY A 127 -0.53 -12.54 -6.87
C GLY A 127 -1.33 -11.58 -5.99
N LEU A 128 -2.63 -11.78 -5.81
CA LEU A 128 -3.44 -11.04 -4.85
C LEU A 128 -4.37 -12.01 -4.11
N SER A 129 -4.44 -11.92 -2.79
CA SER A 129 -5.36 -12.69 -1.97
C SER A 129 -6.18 -11.77 -1.06
N ALA A 130 -7.47 -12.02 -0.92
CA ALA A 130 -8.34 -11.33 0.02
C ALA A 130 -9.22 -12.30 0.81
N ASP A 131 -9.60 -11.94 2.02
CA ASP A 131 -10.47 -12.78 2.85
C ASP A 131 -11.96 -12.56 2.53
N ASP A 132 -12.37 -11.43 1.93
CA ASP A 132 -13.78 -11.12 1.71
C ASP A 132 -14.02 -10.60 0.28
N TRP A 133 -13.61 -9.37 -0.04
CA TRP A 133 -13.99 -8.72 -1.31
C TRP A 133 -12.82 -8.20 -2.14
N ILE A 134 -12.89 -8.39 -3.46
CA ILE A 134 -11.97 -7.78 -4.42
C ILE A 134 -12.72 -7.10 -5.57
N MET A 135 -12.36 -5.83 -5.84
CA MET A 135 -12.61 -5.20 -7.14
C MET A 135 -11.29 -4.99 -7.89
N ALA A 136 -11.18 -5.57 -9.08
CA ALA A 136 -9.94 -5.82 -9.80
C ALA A 136 -10.05 -5.42 -11.27
N THR A 137 -9.14 -4.59 -11.77
CA THR A 137 -9.08 -4.23 -13.20
C THR A 137 -7.65 -4.23 -13.76
N GLY A 138 -7.44 -4.79 -14.95
CA GLY A 138 -6.17 -4.62 -15.67
C GLY A 138 -4.96 -5.33 -15.04
N TRP A 139 -4.92 -6.66 -14.96
CA TRP A 139 -3.78 -7.35 -14.31
C TRP A 139 -3.20 -8.57 -15.03
N SER A 140 -2.03 -8.98 -14.56
CA SER A 140 -1.38 -10.24 -14.91
C SER A 140 -0.96 -11.01 -13.65
N GLY A 141 -1.37 -12.28 -13.49
CA GLY A 141 -1.07 -13.09 -12.30
C GLY A 141 -2.29 -13.80 -11.69
N GLY A 142 -2.09 -14.41 -10.53
CA GLY A 142 -3.14 -15.14 -9.80
C GLY A 142 -3.93 -14.24 -8.86
N LEU A 143 -5.23 -14.45 -8.74
CA LEU A 143 -6.11 -13.69 -7.84
C LEU A 143 -7.06 -14.64 -7.10
N SER A 144 -7.12 -14.53 -5.77
CA SER A 144 -7.98 -15.32 -4.89
C SER A 144 -8.76 -14.45 -3.90
N ALA A 145 -10.05 -14.73 -3.70
CA ALA A 145 -10.82 -14.27 -2.53
C ALA A 145 -11.66 -15.41 -1.95
N ASP A 146 -12.05 -15.33 -0.69
CA ASP A 146 -13.00 -16.30 -0.15
C ASP A 146 -14.43 -15.95 -0.62
N ASP A 147 -14.89 -14.71 -0.45
CA ASP A 147 -16.30 -14.38 -0.73
C ASP A 147 -16.55 -13.85 -2.16
N TRP A 148 -16.10 -12.64 -2.50
CA TRP A 148 -16.55 -11.93 -3.71
C TRP A 148 -15.47 -11.31 -4.58
N ILE A 149 -15.62 -11.45 -5.90
CA ILE A 149 -14.69 -10.86 -6.88
C ILE A 149 -15.44 -10.16 -8.01
N MET A 150 -15.14 -8.88 -8.24
CA MET A 150 -15.45 -8.15 -9.47
C MET A 150 -14.18 -7.92 -10.28
N ALA A 151 -14.12 -8.45 -11.50
CA ALA A 151 -12.86 -8.59 -12.24
C ALA A 151 -12.98 -8.20 -13.72
N THR A 152 -12.11 -7.32 -14.24
CA THR A 152 -12.07 -7.00 -15.69
C THR A 152 -10.65 -6.88 -16.24
N GLY A 153 -10.46 -7.28 -17.50
CA GLY A 153 -9.20 -7.08 -18.23
C GLY A 153 -7.96 -7.75 -17.61
N TRP A 154 -7.92 -9.09 -17.56
CA TRP A 154 -6.79 -9.81 -16.94
C TRP A 154 -6.17 -10.92 -17.80
N SER A 155 -4.99 -11.35 -17.36
CA SER A 155 -4.27 -12.51 -17.86
C SER A 155 -3.73 -13.35 -16.67
N GLY A 156 -4.26 -14.55 -16.46
CA GLY A 156 -3.87 -15.40 -15.31
C GLY A 156 -5.05 -16.12 -14.66
N GLY A 157 -4.81 -16.74 -13.50
CA GLY A 157 -5.82 -17.53 -12.77
C GLY A 157 -6.67 -16.70 -11.82
N LEU A 158 -7.95 -17.06 -11.68
CA LEU A 158 -8.92 -16.42 -10.78
C LEU A 158 -9.71 -17.48 -10.00
N SER A 159 -9.74 -17.36 -8.66
CA SER A 159 -10.51 -18.23 -7.76
C SER A 159 -11.29 -17.41 -6.73
N ALA A 160 -12.58 -17.68 -6.57
CA ALA A 160 -13.39 -17.21 -5.46
C ALA A 160 -14.18 -18.39 -4.88
N ASP A 161 -14.31 -18.50 -3.56
CA ASP A 161 -15.04 -19.61 -2.96
C ASP A 161 -16.56 -19.41 -3.06
N GLU A 162 -17.07 -18.17 -2.96
CA GLU A 162 -18.52 -17.90 -2.98
C GLU A 162 -19.07 -17.35 -4.32
N SER A 163 -18.66 -16.17 -4.81
CA SER A 163 -19.14 -15.68 -6.12
C SER A 163 -18.25 -14.67 -6.89
N ARG A 164 -18.50 -14.57 -8.20
CA ARG A 164 -17.60 -13.96 -9.21
C ARG A 164 -18.38 -13.25 -10.30
N SER A 165 -18.22 -11.92 -10.41
CA SER A 165 -18.67 -11.12 -11.56
C SER A 165 -17.47 -10.70 -12.39
N CYS A 166 -17.30 -11.21 -13.61
CA CYS A 166 -16.16 -10.82 -14.44
C CYS A 166 -16.50 -10.59 -15.91
N ASP A 167 -15.84 -9.59 -16.51
CA ASP A 167 -15.92 -9.26 -17.93
C ASP A 167 -14.51 -9.31 -18.54
N GLN A 168 -14.19 -10.39 -19.25
CA GLN A 168 -12.91 -10.52 -19.95
C GLN A 168 -13.03 -9.96 -21.37
N GLN A 169 -12.24 -8.94 -21.72
CA GLN A 169 -12.07 -8.56 -23.12
C GLN A 169 -11.26 -9.65 -23.84
N ARG A 170 -11.98 -10.50 -24.59
CA ARG A 170 -11.46 -11.57 -25.45
C ARG A 170 -10.25 -11.13 -26.29
N GLN A 171 -9.12 -11.79 -26.07
CA GLN A 171 -8.20 -12.14 -27.16
C GLN A 171 -7.74 -13.59 -26.99
N GLY A 172 -8.33 -14.49 -27.79
CA GLY A 172 -7.75 -15.79 -28.16
C GLY A 172 -7.75 -16.88 -27.09
N GLU A 173 -8.70 -17.82 -27.24
CA GLU A 173 -8.62 -19.24 -26.89
C GLU A 173 -8.66 -19.64 -25.39
N ASP A 174 -9.74 -20.37 -25.08
CA ASP A 174 -9.95 -21.37 -24.02
C ASP A 174 -9.80 -20.96 -22.54
N GLY A 175 -10.95 -20.64 -21.90
CA GLY A 175 -11.09 -20.58 -20.45
C GLY A 175 -12.45 -20.04 -20.01
N SER A 176 -13.30 -20.92 -19.49
CA SER A 176 -14.77 -20.83 -19.40
C SER A 176 -15.36 -19.86 -18.35
N ASP A 177 -16.45 -19.19 -18.76
CA ASP A 177 -17.62 -18.72 -18.01
C ASP A 177 -17.44 -17.92 -16.69
N CYS A 178 -17.50 -16.59 -16.82
CA CYS A 178 -17.81 -15.69 -15.71
C CYS A 178 -19.30 -15.78 -15.34
N ALA A 179 -19.65 -16.77 -14.52
CA ALA A 179 -21.04 -17.08 -14.15
C ALA A 179 -21.20 -17.78 -12.78
N ALA A 180 -20.36 -17.47 -11.78
CA ALA A 180 -20.47 -18.01 -10.42
C ALA A 180 -21.25 -17.03 -9.51
N HIS A 181 -22.45 -17.41 -9.06
CA HIS A 181 -23.27 -16.61 -8.15
C HIS A 181 -24.20 -17.55 -7.36
N LEU A 182 -24.24 -17.41 -6.03
CA LEU A 182 -24.92 -18.34 -5.14
C LEU A 182 -25.79 -17.58 -4.12
N GLY A 183 -27.07 -17.97 -4.09
CA GLY A 183 -27.96 -17.99 -2.91
C GLY A 183 -28.32 -16.68 -2.24
#